data_AF-A0A444V0B3-F1
#
_entry.id   AF-A0A444V0B3-F1
#
_cell.length_a   1.000
_cell.length_b   1.000
_cell.length_c   1.000
_cell.angle_alpha   90.00
_cell.angle_beta   90.00
_cell.angle_gamma   90.00
#
_symmetry.space_group_name_H-M   'P 1'
#
loop_
_entity.id
_entity.type
_entity.pdbx_description
1 polymer ?
#
loop_
_entity_poly.entity_id
_entity_poly.type
_entity_poly.pdbx_seq_one_letter_code
_entity_poly.pdbx_strand_id
1 'polypeptide(L)'
;MAKRTVELNGTVACAACFLVILSTLSVVSGQTLPTNGVNGFSLHPPYFNLAEGTKITATATCGEDGNGKAIQDLYCKLVGGPVSGDPSQTIQGQYCDTCRAGDSDRAHPITNAIDGTERWWQSPPLSRSLEYNEVNVTLDLGQLFHVAYVLIKFANSPRPDLWVLERSINFGDTYQPWQYFACEYES
;
A
#
# COMPACT_ATOMS: atom_id res chain seq x y z
N MET A 1 9.71 20.63 -17.45
CA MET A 1 8.23 20.64 -17.57
C MET A 1 7.63 21.40 -16.39
N ALA A 2 6.56 22.15 -16.64
CA ALA A 2 6.10 23.28 -15.84
C ALA A 2 5.67 22.97 -14.39
N LYS A 3 6.08 23.85 -13.46
CA LYS A 3 5.68 23.88 -12.05
C LYS A 3 4.42 24.77 -11.94
N ARG A 4 3.27 24.24 -11.51
CA ARG A 4 2.10 25.05 -11.12
C ARG A 4 1.91 24.96 -9.62
N THR A 5 2.24 26.06 -8.93
CA THR A 5 1.92 26.31 -7.53
C THR A 5 0.53 26.92 -7.45
N VAL A 6 -0.36 26.37 -6.62
CA VAL A 6 -1.67 26.95 -6.31
C VAL A 6 -1.49 27.90 -5.13
N GLU A 7 -1.78 29.19 -5.33
CA GLU A 7 -1.84 30.20 -4.28
C GLU A 7 -3.16 30.09 -3.49
N LEU A 8 -3.07 30.06 -2.15
CA LEU A 8 -4.22 30.23 -1.25
C LEU A 8 -4.24 31.68 -0.75
N ASN A 9 -5.18 32.47 -1.26
CA ASN A 9 -5.47 33.82 -0.77
C ASN A 9 -6.17 33.75 0.59
N GLY A 10 -5.46 34.15 1.65
CA GLY A 10 -6.05 34.42 2.97
C GLY A 10 -6.36 35.91 3.13
N THR A 11 -7.64 36.27 3.09
CA THR A 11 -8.13 37.58 3.55
C THR A 11 -8.37 37.51 5.05
N VAL A 12 -7.65 38.33 5.83
CA VAL A 12 -8.00 38.60 7.23
C VAL A 12 -8.29 40.08 7.35
N ALA A 13 -9.56 40.39 7.62
CA ALA A 13 -10.06 41.72 7.86
C ALA A 13 -9.62 42.24 9.25
N CYS A 14 -9.24 43.51 9.27
CA CYS A 14 -8.84 44.29 10.42
C CYS A 14 -10.08 44.84 11.16
N ALA A 15 -10.12 44.77 12.49
CA ALA A 15 -10.98 45.63 13.30
C ALA A 15 -10.47 45.72 14.76
N ALA A 16 -9.76 46.80 15.05
CA ALA A 16 -9.66 47.37 16.37
C ALA A 16 -11.01 48.01 16.79
N CYS A 17 -11.17 48.28 18.10
CA CYS A 17 -12.37 48.73 18.84
C CYS A 17 -13.17 47.52 19.35
N PHE A 18 -13.29 47.23 20.65
CA PHE A 18 -13.62 48.13 21.75
C PHE A 18 -12.98 47.66 23.07
N LEU A 19 -12.13 48.52 23.65
CA LEU A 19 -11.97 48.63 25.10
C LEU A 19 -13.23 49.27 25.67
N VAL A 20 -13.50 49.00 26.96
CA VAL A 20 -14.70 49.40 27.75
C VAL A 20 -15.86 48.43 27.48
N ILE A 21 -16.17 47.47 28.37
CA ILE A 21 -16.94 47.66 29.61
C ILE A 21 -16.47 46.63 30.67
N LEU A 22 -15.71 47.11 31.67
CA LEU A 22 -15.61 46.49 32.99
C LEU A 22 -16.82 46.99 33.81
N SER A 23 -17.76 46.12 34.17
CA SER A 23 -18.58 46.16 35.40
C SER A 23 -19.95 45.48 35.19
N THR A 24 -20.05 44.22 35.60
CA THR A 24 -21.22 43.58 36.23
C THR A 24 -20.92 42.07 36.39
N LEU A 25 -20.02 41.75 37.33
CA LEU A 25 -19.86 40.38 37.83
C LEU A 25 -21.11 40.03 38.66
N SER A 26 -22.11 39.45 38.01
CA SER A 26 -23.14 38.67 38.69
C SER A 26 -22.63 37.23 38.77
N VAL A 27 -22.50 36.72 40.00
CA VAL A 27 -22.07 35.35 40.29
C VAL A 27 -23.17 34.41 39.78
N VAL A 28 -22.97 33.86 38.59
CA VAL A 28 -23.72 32.68 38.14
C VAL A 28 -23.12 31.49 38.86
N SER A 29 -23.85 30.94 39.84
CA SER A 29 -23.56 29.60 40.37
C SER A 29 -23.78 28.59 39.24
N GLY A 30 -22.71 28.24 38.53
CA GLY A 30 -22.69 27.06 37.67
C GLY A 30 -22.89 25.84 38.55
N GLN A 31 -23.99 25.11 38.35
CA GLN A 31 -24.17 23.79 38.94
C GLN A 31 -23.04 22.89 38.43
N THR A 32 -22.19 22.42 39.33
CA THR A 32 -21.22 21.37 39.03
C THR A 32 -22.00 20.09 38.74
N LEU A 33 -22.02 19.69 37.46
CA LEU A 33 -22.45 18.35 37.09
C LEU A 33 -21.57 17.34 37.86
N PRO A 34 -22.14 16.32 38.50
CA PRO A 34 -21.36 15.32 39.19
C PRO A 34 -20.45 14.64 38.18
N THR A 35 -19.14 14.80 38.36
CA THR A 35 -18.10 14.06 37.65
C THR A 35 -18.09 12.62 38.17
N ASN A 36 -19.18 11.90 38.01
CA ASN A 36 -19.19 10.44 38.10
C ASN A 36 -18.66 9.91 36.77
N GLY A 37 -17.35 9.69 36.75
CA GLY A 37 -16.67 8.73 35.86
C GLY A 37 -17.17 8.70 34.42
N VAL A 38 -17.02 9.80 33.67
CA VAL A 38 -17.01 9.69 32.22
C VAL A 38 -15.64 9.11 31.86
N ASN A 39 -15.55 7.78 31.85
CA ASN A 39 -14.53 7.13 31.04
C ASN A 39 -14.79 7.61 29.62
N GLY A 40 -14.09 8.67 29.21
CA GLY A 40 -14.08 9.13 27.83
C GLY A 40 -13.51 7.99 27.00
N PHE A 41 -14.38 7.10 26.54
CA PHE A 41 -14.01 6.09 25.59
C PHE A 41 -13.50 6.85 24.37
N SER A 42 -12.19 6.74 24.13
CA SER A 42 -11.59 7.19 22.89
C SER A 42 -12.37 6.51 21.76
N LEU A 43 -13.16 7.28 21.01
CA LEU A 43 -13.99 6.78 19.91
C LEU A 43 -13.15 6.44 18.67
N HIS A 44 -11.83 6.42 18.80
CA HIS A 44 -10.94 5.96 17.75
C HIS A 44 -11.01 4.43 17.69
N PRO A 45 -11.38 3.84 16.54
CA PRO A 45 -11.29 2.41 16.37
C PRO A 45 -9.84 1.95 16.61
N PRO A 46 -9.62 0.73 17.12
CA PRO A 46 -8.28 0.20 17.32
C PRO A 46 -7.52 0.18 15.99
N TYR A 47 -6.20 0.34 16.04
CA TYR A 47 -5.36 0.11 14.86
C TYR A 47 -5.36 -1.39 14.55
N PHE A 48 -5.67 -1.75 13.31
CA PHE A 48 -5.61 -3.13 12.83
C PHE A 48 -5.11 -3.16 11.39
N ASN A 49 -4.69 -4.34 10.94
CA ASN A 49 -4.24 -4.52 9.56
C ASN A 49 -5.44 -4.51 8.62
N LEU A 50 -5.61 -3.41 7.88
CA LEU A 50 -6.71 -3.27 6.93
C LEU A 50 -6.61 -4.23 5.74
N ALA A 51 -5.43 -4.77 5.45
CA ALA A 51 -5.25 -5.67 4.31
C ALA A 51 -5.73 -7.09 4.61
N GLU A 52 -5.66 -7.52 5.86
CA GLU A 52 -6.03 -8.87 6.27
C GLU A 52 -7.53 -9.11 6.03
N GLY A 53 -7.85 -10.16 5.27
CA GLY A 53 -9.23 -10.53 4.96
C GLY A 53 -9.94 -9.66 3.92
N THR A 54 -9.25 -8.68 3.32
CA THR A 54 -9.82 -7.89 2.21
C THR A 54 -9.60 -8.55 0.85
N LYS A 55 -10.37 -8.12 -0.15
CA LYS A 55 -10.21 -8.62 -1.51
C LYS A 55 -8.99 -7.96 -2.15
N ILE A 56 -8.02 -8.78 -2.54
CA ILE A 56 -6.84 -8.33 -3.27
C ILE A 56 -6.83 -8.92 -4.67
N THR A 57 -6.45 -8.12 -5.66
CA THR A 57 -6.32 -8.53 -7.06
C THR A 57 -5.01 -8.04 -7.66
N ALA A 58 -4.41 -8.83 -8.55
CA ALA A 58 -3.27 -8.42 -9.35
C ALA A 58 -3.62 -8.53 -10.83
N THR A 59 -3.06 -7.65 -11.67
CA THR A 59 -3.26 -7.73 -13.13
C THR A 59 -2.62 -8.97 -13.75
N ALA A 60 -1.58 -9.51 -13.12
CA ALA A 60 -0.93 -10.73 -13.56
C ALA A 60 -0.28 -11.46 -12.37
N THR A 61 -0.31 -12.78 -12.39
CA THR A 61 0.33 -13.65 -11.40
C THR A 61 1.10 -14.76 -12.13
N CYS A 62 2.28 -15.13 -11.64
CA CYS A 62 3.05 -16.20 -12.25
C CYS A 62 2.33 -17.56 -12.14
N GLY A 63 2.64 -18.47 -13.05
CA GLY A 63 2.07 -19.82 -13.06
C GLY A 63 0.63 -19.88 -13.57
N GLU A 64 0.09 -18.76 -14.08
CA GLU A 64 -1.22 -18.63 -14.73
C GLU A 64 -1.07 -17.88 -16.07
N ASP A 65 -1.85 -18.30 -17.07
CA ASP A 65 -2.02 -17.54 -18.32
C ASP A 65 -3.09 -16.44 -18.18
N GLY A 66 -3.32 -15.66 -19.24
CA GLY A 66 -4.31 -14.59 -19.23
C GLY A 66 -5.77 -15.05 -19.02
N ASN A 67 -6.06 -16.34 -19.09
CA ASN A 67 -7.37 -16.93 -18.81
C ASN A 67 -7.43 -17.61 -17.43
N GLY A 68 -6.37 -17.49 -16.61
CA GLY A 68 -6.26 -18.15 -15.31
C GLY A 68 -5.96 -19.66 -15.41
N LYS A 69 -5.57 -20.17 -16.60
CA LYS A 69 -5.17 -21.56 -16.73
C LYS A 69 -3.74 -21.72 -16.20
N ALA A 70 -3.52 -22.78 -15.43
CA ALA A 70 -2.20 -23.09 -14.88
C ALA A 70 -1.17 -23.32 -16.01
N ILE A 71 -0.09 -22.55 -15.96
CA ILE A 71 1.11 -22.70 -16.80
C ILE A 71 2.35 -22.79 -15.92
N GLN A 72 3.52 -22.96 -16.55
CA GLN A 72 4.79 -23.04 -15.86
C GLN A 72 5.66 -21.85 -16.25
N ASP A 73 5.99 -20.98 -15.30
CA ASP A 73 6.90 -19.85 -15.50
C ASP A 73 8.27 -20.17 -14.87
N LEU A 74 9.36 -19.89 -15.59
CA LEU A 74 10.72 -19.96 -15.07
C LEU A 74 11.16 -18.56 -14.63
N TYR A 75 11.53 -18.41 -13.36
CA TYR A 75 12.09 -17.16 -12.84
C TYR A 75 13.48 -17.41 -12.24
N CYS A 76 14.35 -16.40 -12.33
CA CYS A 76 15.71 -16.45 -11.81
C CYS A 76 15.97 -15.29 -10.87
N LYS A 77 16.68 -15.55 -9.77
CA LYS A 77 17.11 -14.54 -8.82
C LYS A 77 18.30 -13.77 -9.39
N LEU A 78 18.25 -12.45 -9.31
CA LEU A 78 19.29 -11.55 -9.81
C LEU A 78 20.57 -11.62 -9.00
N VAL A 79 20.45 -11.84 -7.69
CA VAL A 79 21.59 -12.21 -6.84
C VAL A 79 21.86 -13.69 -7.11
N GLY A 80 23.04 -13.99 -7.68
CA GLY A 80 23.40 -15.32 -8.18
C GLY A 80 23.14 -16.46 -7.19
N GLY A 81 23.10 -17.69 -7.71
CA GLY A 81 22.79 -18.86 -6.91
C GLY A 81 23.90 -19.21 -5.92
N PRO A 82 23.57 -19.88 -4.80
CA PRO A 82 24.58 -20.42 -3.91
C PRO A 82 25.51 -21.36 -4.68
N VAL A 83 26.82 -21.24 -4.45
CA VAL A 83 27.85 -22.06 -5.11
C VAL A 83 27.68 -23.56 -4.83
N SER A 84 26.86 -23.90 -3.83
CA SER A 84 26.56 -25.26 -3.34
C SER A 84 25.06 -25.64 -3.45
N GLY A 85 24.31 -25.03 -4.37
CA GLY A 85 22.91 -25.41 -4.66
C GLY A 85 22.78 -26.65 -5.55
N ASP A 86 21.55 -27.13 -5.73
CA ASP A 86 21.23 -28.15 -6.75
C ASP A 86 21.66 -27.62 -8.14
N PRO A 87 22.54 -28.33 -8.87
CA PRO A 87 22.91 -27.94 -10.23
C PRO A 87 21.71 -27.80 -11.16
N SER A 88 20.60 -28.50 -10.89
CA SER A 88 19.38 -28.42 -11.70
C SER A 88 18.68 -27.06 -11.59
N GLN A 89 18.89 -26.33 -10.49
CA GLN A 89 18.33 -25.01 -10.22
C GLN A 89 19.33 -23.88 -10.46
N THR A 90 20.54 -24.18 -10.95
CA THR A 90 21.57 -23.18 -11.23
C THR A 90 21.79 -23.06 -12.73
N ILE A 91 21.22 -22.02 -13.35
CA ILE A 91 21.40 -21.73 -14.78
C ILE A 91 22.38 -20.58 -14.91
N GLN A 92 23.54 -20.83 -15.53
CA GLN A 92 24.59 -19.82 -15.73
C GLN A 92 25.03 -19.09 -14.43
N GLY A 93 25.00 -19.78 -13.29
CA GLY A 93 25.36 -19.21 -11.98
C GLY A 93 24.24 -18.40 -11.31
N GLN A 94 23.04 -18.34 -11.88
CA GLN A 94 21.86 -17.77 -11.25
C GLN A 94 20.98 -18.88 -10.67
N TYR A 95 20.40 -18.63 -9.48
CA TYR A 95 19.39 -19.53 -8.92
C TYR A 95 18.08 -19.30 -9.65
N CYS A 96 17.58 -20.32 -10.33
CA CYS A 96 16.32 -20.31 -11.04
C CYS A 96 15.37 -21.35 -10.45
N ASP A 97 14.11 -20.98 -10.38
CA ASP A 97 13.04 -21.85 -9.92
C ASP A 97 11.80 -21.68 -10.79
N THR A 98 10.81 -22.51 -10.55
CA THR A 98 9.57 -22.55 -11.32
C THR A 98 8.40 -22.03 -10.50
N CYS A 99 7.51 -21.27 -11.13
CA CYS A 99 6.19 -20.93 -10.59
C CYS A 99 5.07 -21.65 -11.36
N ARG A 100 4.13 -22.27 -10.62
CA ARG A 100 2.97 -22.98 -11.19
C ARG A 100 1.79 -22.94 -10.22
N ALA A 101 0.64 -22.40 -10.63
CA ALA A 101 -0.53 -22.21 -9.76
C ALA A 101 -1.12 -23.49 -9.15
N GLY A 102 -0.89 -24.65 -9.78
CA GLY A 102 -1.37 -25.96 -9.30
C GLY A 102 -0.42 -26.70 -8.35
N ASP A 103 0.74 -26.12 -8.03
CA ASP A 103 1.74 -26.72 -7.15
C ASP A 103 1.84 -25.86 -5.89
N SER A 104 1.38 -26.36 -4.74
CA SER A 104 1.30 -25.57 -3.50
C SER A 104 2.64 -25.01 -3.02
N ASP A 105 3.74 -25.68 -3.36
CA ASP A 105 5.08 -25.29 -2.94
C ASP A 105 5.72 -24.26 -3.89
N ARG A 106 5.14 -24.13 -5.10
CA ARG A 106 5.62 -23.26 -6.19
C ARG A 106 4.56 -22.29 -6.71
N ALA A 107 3.43 -22.19 -6.02
CA ALA A 107 2.35 -21.25 -6.32
C ALA A 107 2.54 -19.98 -5.49
N HIS A 108 2.46 -18.84 -6.18
CA HIS A 108 2.60 -17.52 -5.56
C HIS A 108 1.37 -16.63 -5.83
N PRO A 109 0.15 -17.07 -5.42
CA PRO A 109 -1.08 -16.32 -5.65
C PRO A 109 -1.10 -14.99 -4.91
N ILE A 110 -1.90 -14.03 -5.40
CA ILE A 110 -2.00 -12.68 -4.83
C ILE A 110 -2.45 -12.67 -3.38
N THR A 111 -3.21 -13.69 -2.96
CA THR A 111 -3.67 -13.87 -1.58
C THR A 111 -2.52 -14.02 -0.59
N ASN A 112 -1.36 -14.54 -1.00
CA ASN A 112 -0.19 -14.67 -0.14
C ASN A 112 0.32 -13.31 0.36
N ALA A 113 0.04 -12.20 -0.35
CA ALA A 113 0.50 -10.87 0.06
C ALA A 113 -0.19 -10.34 1.32
N ILE A 114 -1.33 -10.91 1.71
CA ILE A 114 -2.17 -10.42 2.81
C ILE A 114 -2.58 -11.53 3.79
N ASP A 115 -2.06 -12.75 3.65
CA ASP A 115 -2.46 -13.91 4.45
C ASP A 115 -1.78 -13.99 5.83
N GLY A 116 -0.89 -13.04 6.13
CA GLY A 116 -0.16 -12.97 7.40
C GLY A 116 1.02 -13.94 7.52
N THR A 117 1.34 -14.71 6.47
CA THR A 117 2.45 -15.65 6.44
C THR A 117 3.71 -15.04 5.81
N GLU A 118 4.80 -15.81 5.73
CA GLU A 118 6.01 -15.44 4.99
C GLU A 118 5.96 -15.83 3.51
N ARG A 119 4.83 -16.38 3.04
CA ARG A 119 4.61 -16.61 1.62
C ARG A 119 4.49 -15.28 0.89
N TRP A 120 4.80 -15.29 -0.40
CA TRP A 120 4.72 -14.10 -1.23
C TRP A 120 3.88 -14.34 -2.48
N TRP A 121 3.35 -13.24 -3.02
CA TRP A 121 2.83 -13.18 -4.37
C TRP A 121 3.96 -12.85 -5.35
N GLN A 122 3.87 -13.35 -6.57
CA GLN A 122 4.84 -13.05 -7.62
C GLN A 122 4.16 -12.79 -8.97
N SER A 123 4.55 -11.68 -9.60
CA SER A 123 4.19 -11.37 -10.98
C SER A 123 4.91 -12.31 -11.95
N PRO A 124 4.44 -12.42 -13.21
CA PRO A 124 5.18 -13.15 -14.22
C PRO A 124 6.56 -12.56 -14.49
N PRO A 125 7.56 -13.38 -14.87
CA PRO A 125 8.89 -12.89 -15.15
C PRO A 125 8.94 -12.12 -16.47
N LEU A 126 9.84 -11.14 -16.59
CA LEU A 126 10.06 -10.37 -17.83
C LEU A 126 10.57 -11.22 -18.99
N SER A 127 11.16 -12.38 -18.71
CA SER A 127 11.52 -13.38 -19.72
C SER A 127 10.29 -13.94 -20.47
N ARG A 128 9.11 -13.87 -19.86
CA ARG A 128 7.85 -14.27 -20.48
C ARG A 128 7.32 -13.21 -21.44
N SER A 129 7.32 -11.95 -21.00
CA SER A 129 6.90 -10.82 -21.81
C SER A 129 7.31 -9.50 -21.14
N LEU A 130 7.65 -8.50 -21.97
CA LEU A 130 7.93 -7.14 -21.50
C LEU A 130 6.67 -6.39 -21.06
N GLU A 131 5.47 -6.93 -21.31
CA GLU A 131 4.22 -6.36 -20.80
C GLU A 131 4.15 -6.39 -19.27
N TYR A 132 4.87 -7.32 -18.62
CA TYR A 132 4.92 -7.44 -17.16
C TYR A 132 5.95 -6.49 -16.51
N ASN A 133 6.48 -5.53 -17.26
CA ASN A 133 7.22 -4.39 -16.68
C ASN A 133 6.32 -3.50 -15.84
N GLU A 134 5.00 -3.56 -16.07
CA GLU A 134 3.99 -2.87 -15.27
C GLU A 134 2.97 -3.89 -14.76
N VAL A 135 2.73 -3.88 -13.45
CA VAL A 135 1.72 -4.71 -12.81
C VAL A 135 1.01 -3.89 -11.74
N ASN A 136 -0.31 -4.04 -11.67
CA ASN A 136 -1.12 -3.35 -10.67
C ASN A 136 -1.61 -4.35 -9.65
N VAL A 137 -1.45 -4.00 -8.38
CA VAL A 137 -2.04 -4.71 -7.23
C VAL A 137 -3.06 -3.79 -6.60
N THR A 138 -4.30 -4.26 -6.51
CA THR A 138 -5.44 -3.49 -5.99
C THR A 138 -5.98 -4.18 -4.75
N LEU A 139 -6.13 -3.40 -3.68
CA LEU A 139 -6.73 -3.82 -2.42
C LEU A 139 -8.09 -3.14 -2.27
N ASP A 140 -9.16 -3.93 -2.29
CA ASP A 140 -10.53 -3.45 -2.12
C ASP A 140 -10.95 -3.57 -0.65
N LEU A 141 -10.96 -2.43 0.03
CA LEU A 141 -11.29 -2.32 1.44
C LEU A 141 -12.81 -2.36 1.71
N GLY A 142 -13.66 -2.21 0.69
CA GLY A 142 -15.12 -2.22 0.80
C GLY A 142 -15.77 -1.03 1.54
N GLN A 143 -15.01 -0.22 2.26
CA GLN A 143 -15.48 0.99 2.95
C GLN A 143 -14.35 2.03 3.10
N LEU A 144 -14.71 3.24 3.56
CA LEU A 144 -13.73 4.30 3.81
C LEU A 144 -12.98 4.07 5.13
N PHE A 145 -11.66 4.17 5.06
CA PHE A 145 -10.77 4.03 6.21
C PHE A 145 -9.79 5.20 6.33
N HIS A 146 -9.42 5.54 7.57
CA HIS A 146 -8.28 6.40 7.85
C HIS A 146 -7.02 5.54 7.92
N VAL A 147 -6.30 5.48 6.80
CA VAL A 147 -5.08 4.67 6.67
C VAL A 147 -3.88 5.47 7.21
N ALA A 148 -3.19 4.93 8.21
CA ALA A 148 -2.04 5.59 8.84
C ALA A 148 -0.74 5.40 8.04
N TYR A 149 -0.48 4.17 7.56
CA TYR A 149 0.68 3.83 6.75
C TYR A 149 0.38 2.60 5.89
N VAL A 150 1.17 2.41 4.83
CA VAL A 150 1.17 1.22 3.99
C VAL A 150 2.58 0.64 4.03
N LEU A 151 2.69 -0.66 4.32
CA LEU A 151 3.96 -1.37 4.39
C LEU A 151 3.98 -2.46 3.32
N ILE A 152 4.97 -2.38 2.42
CA ILE A 152 5.19 -3.36 1.36
C ILE A 152 6.52 -4.06 1.61
N LYS A 153 6.49 -5.40 1.67
CA LYS A 153 7.70 -6.23 1.78
C LYS A 153 7.98 -6.87 0.41
N PHE A 154 9.10 -6.51 -0.19
CA PHE A 154 9.56 -7.14 -1.43
C PHE A 154 10.32 -8.41 -1.07
N ALA A 155 9.82 -9.55 -1.55
CA ALA A 155 10.29 -10.87 -1.12
C ALA A 155 11.59 -11.29 -1.83
N ASN A 156 11.47 -12.06 -2.91
CA ASN A 156 12.61 -12.61 -3.66
C ASN A 156 13.15 -11.66 -4.76
N SER A 157 12.53 -10.50 -4.95
CA SER A 157 12.92 -9.48 -5.92
C SER A 157 13.36 -8.19 -5.22
N PRO A 158 14.30 -7.42 -5.81
CA PRO A 158 14.57 -6.07 -5.34
C PRO A 158 13.30 -5.19 -5.45
N ARG A 159 13.28 -4.09 -4.70
CA ARG A 159 12.24 -3.06 -4.83
C ARG A 159 12.26 -2.49 -6.26
N PRO A 160 11.10 -2.29 -6.92
CA PRO A 160 11.03 -1.68 -8.24
C PRO A 160 11.66 -0.29 -8.28
N ASP A 161 12.24 0.05 -9.44
CA ASP A 161 12.85 1.36 -9.67
C ASP A 161 11.83 2.49 -9.75
N LEU A 162 10.63 2.22 -10.29
CA LEU A 162 9.55 3.18 -10.41
C LEU A 162 8.22 2.52 -10.04
N TRP A 163 7.51 3.11 -9.10
CA TRP A 163 6.13 2.73 -8.78
C TRP A 163 5.39 3.88 -8.08
N VAL A 164 4.06 3.82 -8.14
CA VAL A 164 3.17 4.78 -7.49
C VAL A 164 2.23 4.05 -6.54
N LEU A 165 2.06 4.58 -5.35
CA LEU A 165 0.97 4.21 -4.45
C LEU A 165 -0.19 5.15 -4.73
N GLU A 166 -1.31 4.60 -5.18
CA GLU A 166 -2.55 5.34 -5.41
C GLU A 166 -3.61 4.97 -4.39
N ARG A 167 -4.61 5.85 -4.23
CA ARG A 167 -5.78 5.61 -3.39
C ARG A 167 -7.05 6.06 -4.09
N SER A 168 -8.16 5.44 -3.73
CA SER A 168 -9.51 5.81 -4.18
C SER A 168 -10.39 6.13 -2.97
N ILE A 169 -11.25 7.14 -3.10
CA ILE A 169 -12.30 7.50 -2.12
C ILE A 169 -13.72 7.27 -2.66
N ASN A 170 -13.81 6.72 -3.87
CA ASN A 170 -15.04 6.44 -4.62
C ASN A 170 -15.04 4.99 -5.11
N PHE A 171 -14.64 4.06 -4.24
CA PHE A 171 -14.78 2.61 -4.44
C PHE A 171 -14.18 2.08 -5.76
N GLY A 172 -13.07 2.67 -6.20
CA GLY A 172 -12.34 2.24 -7.40
C GLY A 172 -12.71 2.96 -8.69
N ASP A 173 -13.64 3.95 -8.67
CA ASP A 173 -14.00 4.72 -9.86
C ASP A 173 -12.86 5.63 -10.34
N THR A 174 -12.19 6.32 -9.40
CA THR A 174 -11.00 7.11 -9.71
C THR A 174 -9.91 6.90 -8.66
N TYR A 175 -8.67 6.99 -9.14
CA TYR A 175 -7.47 6.86 -8.33
C TYR A 175 -6.73 8.19 -8.30
N GLN A 176 -6.20 8.53 -7.14
CA GLN A 176 -5.34 9.68 -6.95
C GLN A 176 -3.99 9.22 -6.38
N PRO A 177 -2.86 9.76 -6.88
CA PRO A 177 -1.55 9.47 -6.33
C PRO A 177 -1.49 9.84 -4.86
N TRP A 178 -1.04 8.90 -4.05
CA TRP A 178 -0.72 9.12 -2.65
C TRP A 178 0.78 9.34 -2.48
N GLN A 179 1.62 8.50 -3.08
CA GLN A 179 3.07 8.63 -3.01
C GLN A 179 3.73 8.09 -4.28
N TYR A 180 4.75 8.80 -4.78
CA TYR A 180 5.60 8.34 -5.87
C TYR A 180 6.92 7.81 -5.31
N PHE A 181 7.42 6.75 -5.91
CA PHE A 181 8.70 6.13 -5.59
C PHE A 181 9.49 5.95 -6.88
N ALA A 182 10.66 6.58 -6.95
CA ALA A 182 11.56 6.50 -8.09
C ALA A 182 13.02 6.37 -7.61
N CYS A 183 13.82 5.58 -8.29
CA CYS A 183 15.27 5.62 -8.21
C CYS A 183 15.76 6.82 -9.06
N GLU A 184 16.20 7.89 -8.41
CA GLU A 184 16.81 9.02 -9.10
C GLU A 184 18.25 8.66 -9.49
N TYR A 185 18.48 8.43 -10.78
CA TYR A 185 19.80 8.63 -11.38
C TYR A 185 19.77 9.97 -12.08
N GLU A 186 20.19 11.02 -11.38
CA GLU A 186 20.54 12.28 -12.03
C GLU A 186 21.84 12.04 -12.81
N SER A 187 21.79 12.19 -14.14
CA SER A 187 22.95 12.25 -15.03
C SER A 187 22.91 13.53 -15.84
#